data_AF-A0A2E7ILK2-F1
#
_entry.id   AF-A0A2E7ILK2-F1
#
_cell.length_a   1.000
_cell.length_b   1.000
_cell.length_c   1.000
_cell.angle_alpha   90.00
_cell.angle_beta   90.00
_cell.angle_gamma   90.00
#
_symmetry.space_group_name_H-M   'P 1'
#
loop_
_entity.id
_entity.type
_entity.pdbx_description
1 polymer ?
#
loop_
_entity_poly.entity_id
_entity_poly.type
_entity_poly.pdbx_seq_one_letter_code
_entity_poly.pdbx_strand_id
1 'polypeptide(L)'
;MLYMSKHPMYNISLLQLDETTIGPLIREARLTAGYSLRELAKRTGTSHSTISAYEHGRKSPSIPVLRKLLDECGMEPQLHCTRRIRRRDGIDRGTELEQVLALAEQFPARHEEFLRFPRFGSK
;
A
#
# COMPACT_ATOMS: atom_id res chain seq x y z
N MET A 1 -24.10 19.42 -0.05
CA MET A 1 -23.85 18.06 -0.60
C MET A 1 -22.51 17.58 -0.06
N LEU A 2 -22.52 17.09 1.17
CA LEU A 2 -21.35 16.70 1.95
C LEU A 2 -21.40 15.18 2.10
N TYR A 3 -20.54 14.46 1.38
CA TYR A 3 -20.29 13.04 1.62
C TYR A 3 -18.80 12.76 1.39
N MET A 4 -17.95 13.37 2.22
CA MET A 4 -16.49 13.15 2.23
C MET A 4 -15.94 13.14 3.67
N SER A 5 -16.64 12.51 4.61
CA SER A 5 -16.05 12.33 5.94
C SER A 5 -16.54 11.04 6.58
N LYS A 6 -15.56 10.21 6.97
CA LYS A 6 -15.67 8.99 7.79
C LYS A 6 -15.71 7.63 7.07
N HIS A 7 -14.90 7.46 6.03
CA HIS A 7 -14.26 6.15 5.86
C HIS A 7 -12.98 6.18 6.70
N PRO A 8 -12.86 5.37 7.77
CA PRO A 8 -11.56 5.15 8.38
C PRO A 8 -10.65 4.60 7.28
N MET A 9 -9.73 5.44 6.79
CA MET A 9 -8.62 4.96 5.96
C MET A 9 -7.82 4.01 6.84
N TYR A 10 -8.11 2.72 6.75
CA TYR A 10 -7.20 1.68 7.18
C TYR A 10 -5.97 1.81 6.28
N ASN A 11 -5.05 2.70 6.68
CA ASN A 11 -3.77 2.90 6.03
C ASN A 11 -2.87 1.74 6.46
N ILE A 12 -3.22 0.54 5.99
CA ILE A 12 -2.29 -0.57 5.99
C ILE A 12 -1.24 -0.16 4.96
N SER A 13 -0.10 0.31 5.46
CA SER A 13 1.06 0.66 4.67
C SER A 13 1.25 -0.42 3.60
N LEU A 14 1.18 -0.03 2.33
CA LEU A 14 1.39 -0.87 1.14
C LEU A 14 2.78 -1.56 1.08
N LEU A 15 3.54 -1.53 2.18
CA LEU A 15 4.86 -2.12 2.33
C LEU A 15 4.83 -3.62 2.65
N GLN A 16 3.67 -4.22 2.95
CA GLN A 16 3.57 -5.65 3.28
C GLN A 16 2.22 -6.24 2.82
N LEU A 17 1.94 -6.29 1.51
CA LEU A 17 0.92 -7.21 0.99
C LEU A 17 1.64 -8.41 0.40
N ASP A 18 1.87 -9.40 1.25
CA ASP A 18 2.36 -10.72 0.92
C ASP A 18 1.33 -11.78 1.33
N GLU A 19 1.55 -13.07 1.01
CA GLU A 19 0.61 -14.12 1.41
C GLU A 19 0.40 -14.19 2.94
N THR A 20 1.37 -13.71 3.72
CA THR A 20 1.31 -13.75 5.19
C THR A 20 0.40 -12.68 5.79
N THR A 21 0.13 -11.59 5.07
CA THR A 21 -0.68 -10.45 5.53
C THR A 21 -2.13 -10.48 5.04
N ILE A 22 -2.41 -11.19 3.93
CA ILE A 22 -3.77 -11.32 3.38
C ILE A 22 -4.70 -12.09 4.33
N GLY A 23 -4.22 -13.16 4.96
CA GLY A 23 -5.03 -13.97 5.89
C GLY A 23 -5.52 -13.16 7.10
N PRO A 24 -4.62 -12.49 7.84
CA PRO A 24 -4.98 -11.57 8.92
C PRO A 24 -5.95 -10.46 8.49
N LEU A 25 -5.73 -9.85 7.31
CA LEU A 25 -6.63 -8.82 6.76
C LEU A 25 -8.06 -9.34 6.58
N ILE A 26 -8.23 -10.51 5.99
CA ILE A 26 -9.56 -11.12 5.79
C ILE A 26 -10.22 -11.38 7.15
N ARG A 27 -9.45 -11.90 8.12
CA ARG A 27 -9.93 -12.17 9.47
C ARG A 27 -10.40 -10.90 10.17
N GLU A 28 -9.60 -9.84 10.12
CA GLU A 28 -9.92 -8.55 10.73
C GLU A 28 -11.18 -7.93 10.09
N ALA A 29 -11.26 -7.93 8.75
CA ALA A 29 -12.44 -7.47 8.02
C ALA A 29 -13.71 -8.22 8.45
N ARG A 30 -13.62 -9.55 8.51
CA ARG A 30 -14.74 -10.41 8.91
C ARG A 30 -15.20 -10.13 10.34
N LEU A 31 -14.25 -10.01 11.27
CA LEU A 31 -14.55 -9.76 12.69
C LEU A 31 -15.14 -8.36 12.89
N THR A 32 -14.64 -7.36 12.17
CA THR A 32 -15.15 -5.98 12.20
C THR A 32 -16.58 -5.91 11.66
N ALA A 33 -16.89 -6.69 10.62
CA ALA A 33 -18.26 -6.83 10.10
C ALA A 33 -19.19 -7.68 11.00
N GLY A 34 -18.67 -8.28 12.08
CA GLY A 34 -19.44 -9.12 13.00
C GLY A 34 -19.83 -10.48 12.43
N TYR A 35 -19.13 -10.98 11.40
CA TYR A 35 -19.49 -12.22 10.73
C TYR A 35 -18.76 -13.43 11.30
N SER A 36 -19.50 -14.54 11.44
CA SER A 36 -18.89 -15.86 11.56
C SER A 36 -18.25 -16.25 10.22
N LEU A 37 -17.32 -17.22 10.25
CA LEU A 37 -16.79 -17.81 9.01
C LEU A 37 -17.91 -18.41 8.13
N ARG A 38 -19.02 -18.90 8.72
CA ARG A 38 -20.16 -19.47 7.99
C ARG A 38 -21.01 -18.38 7.34
N GLU A 39 -21.22 -17.27 8.04
CA GLU A 39 -21.92 -16.09 7.51
C GLU A 39 -21.18 -15.54 6.29
N LEU A 40 -19.87 -15.31 6.40
CA LEU A 40 -19.08 -14.80 5.29
C LEU A 40 -19.03 -15.78 4.12
N ALA A 41 -18.94 -17.08 4.40
CA ALA A 41 -19.01 -18.14 3.38
C ALA A 41 -20.33 -18.08 2.60
N LYS A 42 -21.46 -17.99 3.31
CA LYS A 42 -22.79 -17.89 2.71
C LYS A 42 -22.93 -16.64 1.84
N ARG A 43 -22.48 -15.49 2.35
CA ARG A 43 -22.49 -14.20 1.63
C ARG A 43 -21.64 -14.22 0.36
N THR A 44 -20.45 -14.80 0.45
CA THR A 44 -19.51 -14.84 -0.68
C THR A 44 -19.72 -16.01 -1.64
N GLY A 45 -20.61 -16.96 -1.33
CA GLY A 45 -20.79 -18.18 -2.12
C GLY A 45 -19.57 -19.09 -2.11
N THR A 46 -18.78 -19.07 -1.04
CA THR A 46 -17.62 -19.94 -0.83
C THR A 46 -17.86 -20.86 0.36
N SER A 47 -16.98 -21.84 0.60
CA SER A 47 -17.08 -22.69 1.78
C SER A 47 -16.35 -22.08 2.98
N HIS A 48 -16.91 -22.28 4.18
CA HIS A 48 -16.27 -21.89 5.45
C HIS A 48 -14.83 -22.44 5.57
N SER A 49 -14.59 -23.68 5.13
CA SER A 49 -13.26 -24.29 5.14
C SER A 49 -12.27 -23.56 4.23
N THR A 50 -12.74 -23.02 3.09
CA THR A 50 -11.91 -22.22 2.19
C THR A 50 -11.56 -20.86 2.79
N ILE A 51 -12.52 -20.18 3.41
CA ILE A 51 -12.25 -18.91 4.14
C ILE A 51 -11.29 -19.17 5.30
N SER A 52 -11.49 -20.24 6.07
CA SER A 52 -10.57 -20.64 7.12
C SER A 52 -9.16 -20.91 6.58
N ALA A 53 -9.02 -21.56 5.41
CA ALA A 53 -7.73 -21.76 4.78
C ALA A 53 -7.06 -20.44 4.37
N TYR A 54 -7.83 -19.45 3.90
CA TYR A 54 -7.33 -18.10 3.61
C TYR A 54 -6.85 -17.39 4.88
N GLU A 55 -7.66 -17.36 5.93
CA GLU A 55 -7.28 -16.67 7.19
C GLU A 55 -6.02 -17.23 7.86
N HIS A 56 -5.71 -18.51 7.63
CA HIS A 56 -4.52 -19.18 8.16
C HIS A 56 -3.35 -19.24 7.16
N GLY A 57 -3.45 -18.58 6.00
CA GLY A 57 -2.38 -18.56 4.99
C GLY A 57 -2.12 -19.90 4.30
N ARG A 58 -2.99 -20.91 4.47
CA ARG A 58 -2.88 -22.22 3.79
C ARG A 58 -3.28 -22.17 2.32
N LYS A 59 -4.06 -21.16 1.95
CA LYS A 59 -4.44 -20.83 0.58
C LYS A 59 -4.37 -19.32 0.42
N SER A 60 -4.12 -18.86 -0.80
CA SER A 60 -4.22 -17.46 -1.16
C SER A 60 -5.46 -17.24 -2.05
N PRO A 61 -6.34 -16.28 -1.76
CA PRO A 61 -7.44 -15.93 -2.65
C PRO A 61 -6.94 -15.20 -3.89
N SER A 62 -7.60 -15.40 -5.03
CA SER A 62 -7.38 -14.53 -6.19
C SER A 62 -7.89 -13.11 -5.90
N ILE A 63 -7.40 -12.11 -6.63
CA ILE A 63 -7.84 -10.71 -6.45
C ILE A 63 -9.37 -10.56 -6.51
N PRO A 64 -10.11 -11.18 -7.45
CA PRO A 64 -11.57 -11.11 -7.47
C PRO A 64 -12.23 -11.70 -6.22
N VAL A 65 -11.70 -12.81 -5.69
CA VAL A 65 -12.22 -13.44 -4.47
C VAL A 65 -11.93 -12.58 -3.25
N LEU A 66 -10.72 -12.04 -3.15
CA LEU A 66 -10.33 -11.13 -2.08
C LEU A 66 -11.21 -9.88 -2.08
N ARG A 67 -11.44 -9.27 -3.24
CA ARG A 67 -12.34 -8.12 -3.38
C ARG A 67 -13.74 -8.46 -2.89
N LYS A 68 -14.32 -9.58 -3.35
CA LYS A 68 -15.65 -10.02 -2.91
C LYS A 68 -15.73 -10.23 -1.39
N LEU A 69 -14.71 -10.82 -0.78
CA LEU A 69 -14.66 -11.02 0.67
C LEU A 69 -14.66 -9.69 1.42
N LEU A 70 -13.88 -8.72 0.96
CA LEU A 70 -13.77 -7.41 1.59
C LEU A 70 -15.04 -6.57 1.37
N ASP A 71 -15.60 -6.59 0.17
CA ASP A 71 -16.83 -5.88 -0.18
C ASP A 71 -18.00 -6.35 0.70
N GLU A 72 -18.16 -7.67 0.90
CA GLU A 72 -19.17 -8.21 1.82
C GLU A 72 -18.95 -7.77 3.26
N CYS A 73 -17.69 -7.54 3.67
CA CYS A 73 -17.35 -7.00 4.98
C CYS A 73 -17.48 -5.46 5.06
N GLY A 74 -17.97 -4.79 4.01
CA GLY A 74 -18.11 -3.34 3.96
C GLY A 74 -16.80 -2.59 3.72
N MET A 75 -15.78 -3.25 3.18
CA MET A 75 -14.47 -2.67 2.88
C MET A 75 -14.23 -2.62 1.37
N GLU A 76 -13.85 -1.46 0.84
CA GLU A 76 -13.53 -1.29 -0.58
C GLU A 76 -12.00 -1.32 -0.79
N PRO A 77 -11.43 -2.39 -1.37
CA PRO A 77 -9.98 -2.45 -1.61
C PRO A 77 -9.56 -1.55 -2.77
N GLN A 78 -8.69 -0.58 -2.48
CA GLN A 78 -8.07 0.30 -3.48
C GLN A 78 -6.65 -0.18 -3.82
N LEU A 79 -6.43 -0.54 -5.09
CA LEU A 79 -5.12 -0.96 -5.60
C LEU A 79 -4.45 0.20 -6.34
N HIS A 80 -3.32 0.66 -5.83
CA HIS A 80 -2.51 1.69 -6.46
C HIS A 80 -1.18 1.08 -6.92
N CYS A 81 -0.89 1.18 -8.22
CA CYS A 81 0.40 0.78 -8.76
C CYS A 81 1.25 2.02 -9.00
N THR A 82 2.38 2.15 -8.31
CA THR A 82 3.35 3.22 -8.57
C THR A 82 4.50 2.71 -9.45
N ARG A 83 5.14 3.60 -10.21
CA ARG A 83 6.35 3.27 -10.96
C ARG A 83 7.43 2.90 -9.95
N ARG A 84 7.87 1.65 -9.97
CA ARG A 84 9.03 1.21 -9.20
C ARG A 84 10.27 1.95 -9.71
N ILE A 85 10.69 3.00 -8.99
CA ILE A 85 12.02 3.59 -9.17
C ILE A 85 12.97 2.47 -8.78
N ARG A 86 13.70 1.91 -9.76
CA ARG A 86 14.74 0.93 -9.43
C ARG A 86 15.72 1.64 -8.51
N ARG A 87 15.75 1.22 -7.24
CA ARG A 87 16.82 1.51 -6.29
C ARG A 87 18.14 1.34 -7.05
N ARG A 88 18.82 2.44 -7.38
CA ARG A 88 20.27 2.40 -7.31
C ARG A 88 20.54 2.42 -5.81
N ASP A 89 21.05 1.30 -5.31
CA ASP A 89 21.78 1.21 -4.03
C ASP A 89 20.98 1.24 -2.72
N GLY A 90 19.65 1.36 -2.75
CA GLY A 90 18.79 1.03 -1.59
C GLY A 90 18.80 2.04 -0.45
N ILE A 91 19.36 3.21 -0.69
CA ILE A 91 19.37 4.35 0.22
C ILE A 91 18.01 5.08 0.13
N ASP A 92 17.47 5.54 1.26
CA ASP A 92 16.31 6.43 1.27
C ASP A 92 16.63 7.72 0.51
N ARG A 93 15.67 8.30 -0.22
CA ARG A 93 15.94 9.50 -1.03
C ARG A 93 16.37 10.70 -0.18
N GLY A 94 15.86 10.82 1.05
CA GLY A 94 16.32 11.81 2.01
C GLY A 94 17.79 11.59 2.35
N THR A 95 18.15 10.35 2.70
CA THR A 95 19.54 9.98 3.00
C THR A 95 20.49 10.14 1.81
N GLU A 96 20.06 9.80 0.59
CA GLU A 96 20.83 10.01 -0.64
C GLU A 96 21.06 11.51 -0.86
N LEU A 97 20.01 12.33 -0.67
CA LEU A 97 20.12 13.79 -0.79
C LEU A 97 21.05 14.38 0.27
N GLU A 98 20.93 13.96 1.53
CA GLU A 98 21.83 14.38 2.61
C GLU A 98 23.30 14.07 2.28
N GLN A 99 23.58 12.85 1.78
CA GLN A 99 24.94 12.48 1.36
C GLN A 99 25.45 13.33 0.20
N VAL A 100 24.59 13.61 -0.79
CA VAL A 100 24.94 14.48 -1.92
C VAL A 100 25.21 15.91 -1.44
N LEU A 101 24.39 16.45 -0.54
CA LEU A 101 24.58 17.79 0.02
C LEU A 101 25.87 17.88 0.84
N ALA A 102 26.11 16.90 1.74
CA ALA A 102 27.33 16.83 2.54
C ALA A 102 28.60 16.69 1.67
N LEU A 103 28.50 16.00 0.53
CA LEU A 103 29.57 15.92 -0.45
C LEU A 103 29.73 17.27 -1.19
N ALA A 104 28.64 17.89 -1.61
CA ALA A 104 28.66 19.17 -2.32
C ALA A 104 29.30 20.30 -1.50
N GLU A 105 29.09 20.31 -0.18
CA GLU A 105 29.72 21.26 0.76
C GLU A 105 31.26 21.19 0.76
N GLN A 106 31.84 20.04 0.40
CA GLN A 106 33.30 19.87 0.35
C GLN A 106 33.92 20.48 -0.91
N PHE A 107 33.12 20.77 -1.93
CA PHE A 107 33.60 21.40 -3.15
C PHE A 107 33.64 22.92 -3.01
N PRO A 108 34.63 23.60 -3.62
CA PRO A 108 34.67 25.06 -3.64
C PRO A 108 33.44 25.61 -4.35
N ALA A 109 32.57 26.30 -3.61
CA ALA A 109 31.41 26.98 -4.16
C ALA A 109 31.74 28.42 -4.57
N ARG A 110 31.30 28.82 -5.76
CA ARG A 110 31.20 30.24 -6.15
C ARG A 110 29.73 30.61 -6.10
N HIS A 111 29.34 31.36 -5.09
CA HIS A 111 28.00 31.92 -5.01
C HIS A 111 27.94 33.16 -5.90
N GLU A 112 27.15 33.09 -6.96
CA GLU A 112 26.79 34.23 -7.79
C GLU A 112 25.30 34.53 -7.59
N GLU A 113 24.96 35.80 -7.50
CA GLU A 113 23.57 36.26 -7.33
C GLU A 113 22.69 35.88 -8.53
N PHE A 114 23.30 35.66 -9.71
CA PHE A 114 22.61 35.32 -10.94
C PHE A 114 23.09 33.98 -11.49
N LEU A 115 22.16 33.05 -11.68
CA LEU A 115 22.44 31.78 -12.36
C LEU A 115 22.70 32.04 -13.85
N ARG A 116 23.96 31.88 -14.28
CA ARG A 116 24.36 32.00 -15.69
C ARG A 116 24.06 30.77 -16.55
N PHE A 117 23.51 29.73 -15.93
CA PHE A 117 23.22 28.46 -16.58
C PHE A 117 21.80 28.45 -17.17
N PRO A 118 21.58 27.74 -18.29
CA PRO A 118 20.24 27.62 -18.88
C PRO A 118 19.27 26.94 -17.92
N ARG A 119 17.98 27.30 -18.01
CA ARG A 119 16.93 26.69 -17.18
C ARG A 119 16.75 25.22 -17.59
N PHE A 120 17.16 24.30 -16.72
CA PHE A 120 16.93 22.87 -16.94
C PHE A 120 15.44 22.57 -17.11
N GLY A 121 15.08 21.77 -18.13
CA GLY A 121 13.71 21.31 -18.34
C GLY A 121 12.74 22.33 -18.95
N SER A 122 13.23 23.47 -19.42
CA SER A 122 12.41 24.37 -20.24
C SER A 122 12.22 23.78 -21.64
N LYS A 123 11.01 23.30 -21.92
CA LYS A 123 10.48 23.16 -23.27
C LYS A 123 9.56 24.35 -23.54
#